data_AF-A0A523VW15-F1
#
_entry.id   AF-A0A523VW15-F1
#
_cell.length_a   1.000
_cell.length_b   1.000
_cell.length_c   1.000
_cell.angle_alpha   90.00
_cell.angle_beta   90.00
_cell.angle_gamma   90.00
#
_symmetry.space_group_name_H-M   'P 1'
#
loop_
_entity.id
_entity.type
_entity.pdbx_description
1 polymer ?
#
loop_
_entity_poly.entity_id
_entity_poly.type
_entity_poly.pdbx_seq_one_letter_code
_entity_poly.pdbx_strand_id
1 'polypeptide(L)'
;MLSDPEPYESSIADLKILDEEILPINEAFQKVFGSDKELKLNSIKLAIGSNYNDYVTIGENDLVKFDVKPTLTGLLDFIKGNKESILGFLDCEYISEEGNVIYLNCGKKNLSENIYSISVMILASMQQRGFFLQQEHKYYGLQLYIIIESRKPNDNLLFELLKELNIDWEVIFFRRKLAIHDWTEIECENNSENLKSFLRAKFDTLNYFDVNNIIRLIVKNQLPFKVANKMASLLYKMKSERSIRFHERKFQENPYEDDQVQQDEYSITLKKAEVAAAAKLACAYLGIQKKIKFDRDISVNEILKYEAEINNL
;
A
#
# COMPACT_ATOMS: atom_id res chain seq x y z
N MET A 1 1.73 -31.60 -38.48
CA MET A 1 1.74 -31.86 -37.02
C MET A 1 1.17 -30.62 -36.40
N LEU A 2 -0.05 -30.71 -35.86
CA LEU A 2 -0.61 -29.66 -35.01
C LEU A 2 0.37 -29.51 -33.84
N SER A 3 0.93 -28.32 -33.66
CA SER A 3 1.63 -27.99 -32.43
C SER A 3 0.71 -28.31 -31.27
N ASP A 4 1.21 -29.02 -30.26
CA ASP A 4 0.48 -29.19 -29.01
C ASP A 4 -0.02 -27.81 -28.56
N PRO A 5 -1.30 -27.68 -28.19
CA PRO A 5 -1.82 -26.41 -27.70
C PRO A 5 -0.93 -25.93 -26.56
N GLU A 6 -0.57 -24.64 -26.55
CA GLU A 6 0.18 -24.10 -25.41
C GLU A 6 -0.57 -24.47 -24.12
N PRO A 7 0.11 -24.79 -23.00
CA PRO A 7 -0.54 -25.32 -21.78
C PRO A 7 -1.59 -24.38 -21.15
N TYR A 8 -1.74 -23.16 -21.68
CA TYR A 8 -2.75 -22.17 -21.30
C TYR A 8 -3.97 -22.17 -22.24
N GLU A 9 -3.94 -22.90 -23.35
CA GLU A 9 -5.03 -22.93 -24.32
C GLU A 9 -6.22 -23.74 -23.76
N SER A 10 -7.28 -22.99 -23.50
CA SER A 10 -8.68 -23.41 -23.28
C SER A 10 -9.07 -23.95 -21.91
N SER A 11 -9.12 -23.07 -20.89
CA SER A 11 -10.04 -23.25 -19.77
C SER A 11 -11.35 -22.50 -20.02
N ILE A 12 -12.47 -23.23 -19.95
CA ILE A 12 -13.82 -22.67 -20.07
C ILE A 12 -14.35 -22.43 -18.66
N ALA A 13 -14.64 -21.17 -18.37
CA ALA A 13 -15.28 -20.73 -17.13
C ALA A 13 -16.79 -20.98 -17.18
N ASP A 14 -17.34 -21.45 -16.06
CA ASP A 14 -18.78 -21.72 -15.92
C ASP A 14 -19.58 -20.42 -15.94
N LEU A 15 -20.63 -20.37 -16.77
CA LEU A 15 -21.56 -19.24 -16.87
C LEU A 15 -22.22 -18.87 -15.54
N LYS A 16 -22.34 -19.82 -14.60
CA LYS A 16 -22.90 -19.54 -13.27
C LYS A 16 -22.22 -18.37 -12.57
N ILE A 17 -20.94 -18.12 -12.83
CA ILE A 17 -20.23 -16.97 -12.26
C ILE A 17 -20.89 -15.66 -12.71
N LEU A 18 -21.35 -15.58 -13.96
CA LEU A 18 -22.02 -14.38 -14.47
C LEU A 18 -23.41 -14.18 -13.84
N ASP A 19 -24.14 -15.28 -13.62
CA ASP A 19 -25.47 -15.26 -13.00
C ASP A 19 -25.42 -15.00 -11.47
N GLU A 20 -24.49 -15.65 -10.76
CA GLU A 20 -24.46 -15.66 -9.29
C GLU A 20 -23.64 -14.51 -8.71
N GLU A 21 -22.58 -14.05 -9.40
CA GLU A 21 -21.63 -13.07 -8.85
C GLU A 21 -21.67 -11.74 -9.62
N ILE A 22 -21.77 -11.77 -10.95
CA ILE A 22 -21.72 -10.53 -11.77
C ILE A 22 -23.09 -9.82 -11.83
N LEU A 23 -24.19 -10.57 -11.96
CA LEU A 23 -25.53 -9.99 -12.00
C LEU A 23 -25.85 -9.15 -10.76
N PRO A 24 -25.59 -9.60 -9.51
CA PRO A 24 -25.79 -8.76 -8.32
C PRO A 24 -24.97 -7.46 -8.35
N ILE A 25 -23.75 -7.49 -8.90
CA ILE A 25 -22.95 -6.27 -9.04
C ILE A 25 -23.59 -5.30 -10.03
N ASN A 26 -24.08 -5.81 -11.16
CA ASN A 26 -24.75 -4.98 -12.16
C ASN A 26 -26.04 -4.35 -11.59
N GLU A 27 -26.83 -5.11 -10.84
CA GLU A 27 -28.04 -4.63 -10.18
C GLU A 27 -27.73 -3.56 -9.12
N ALA A 28 -26.74 -3.79 -8.25
CA ALA A 28 -26.28 -2.82 -7.27
C ALA A 28 -25.80 -1.52 -7.93
N PHE A 29 -25.04 -1.64 -9.02
CA PHE A 29 -24.55 -0.50 -9.78
C PHE A 29 -25.70 0.32 -10.38
N GLN A 30 -26.66 -0.32 -11.05
CA GLN A 30 -27.81 0.37 -11.65
C GLN A 30 -28.70 1.05 -10.59
N LYS A 31 -28.86 0.41 -9.42
CA LYS A 31 -29.66 0.96 -8.31
C LYS A 31 -29.05 2.25 -7.75
N VAL A 32 -27.72 2.33 -7.63
CA VAL A 32 -27.02 3.48 -7.06
C VAL A 32 -26.79 4.59 -8.08
N PHE A 33 -26.39 4.24 -9.29
CA PHE A 33 -25.97 5.22 -10.30
C PHE A 33 -27.05 5.60 -11.31
N GLY A 34 -28.18 4.88 -11.32
CA GLY A 34 -29.26 5.04 -12.28
C GLY A 34 -29.14 4.07 -13.46
N SER A 35 -30.28 3.68 -14.03
CA SER A 35 -30.37 2.77 -15.18
C SER A 35 -29.84 3.37 -16.48
N ASP A 36 -29.67 4.69 -16.55
CA ASP A 36 -29.03 5.40 -17.65
C ASP A 36 -27.51 5.19 -17.69
N LYS A 37 -26.92 4.79 -16.57
CA LYS A 37 -25.50 4.45 -16.48
C LYS A 37 -25.32 2.94 -16.53
N GLU A 38 -24.73 2.47 -17.63
CA GLU A 38 -24.36 1.07 -17.80
C GLU A 38 -22.84 0.87 -17.79
N LEU A 39 -22.36 -0.23 -17.21
CA LEU A 39 -20.98 -0.68 -17.32
C LEU A 39 -20.70 -1.11 -18.77
N LYS A 40 -19.70 -0.50 -19.41
CA LYS A 40 -19.31 -0.86 -20.78
C LYS A 40 -18.60 -2.22 -20.75
N LEU A 41 -18.98 -3.09 -21.67
CA LEU A 41 -18.28 -4.36 -21.90
C LEU A 41 -16.99 -4.07 -22.69
N ASN A 42 -15.84 -4.36 -22.09
CA ASN A 42 -14.53 -4.10 -22.70
C ASN A 42 -13.95 -5.38 -23.32
N SER A 43 -14.03 -6.51 -22.62
CA SER A 43 -13.60 -7.81 -23.15
C SER A 43 -14.45 -8.95 -22.59
N ILE A 44 -14.83 -9.86 -23.49
CA ILE A 44 -15.43 -11.17 -23.18
C ILE A 44 -15.25 -12.08 -24.39
N LYS A 45 -15.10 -13.38 -24.16
CA LYS A 45 -15.12 -14.40 -25.20
C LYS A 45 -16.04 -15.53 -24.76
N LEU A 46 -17.15 -15.73 -25.45
CA LEU A 46 -18.12 -16.79 -25.17
C LEU A 46 -17.84 -18.02 -26.03
N ALA A 47 -17.94 -19.21 -25.45
CA ALA A 47 -17.95 -20.48 -26.18
C ALA A 47 -19.41 -20.86 -26.49
N ILE A 48 -19.78 -20.90 -27.76
CA ILE A 48 -21.12 -21.24 -28.22
C ILE A 48 -21.05 -22.53 -29.04
N GLY A 49 -21.76 -23.56 -28.61
CA GLY A 49 -21.68 -24.87 -29.24
C GLY A 49 -22.50 -25.93 -28.54
N SER A 50 -22.46 -27.13 -29.08
CA SER A 50 -23.19 -28.28 -28.54
C SER A 50 -22.41 -29.04 -27.47
N ASN A 51 -21.06 -29.01 -27.55
CA ASN A 51 -20.17 -29.72 -26.63
C ASN A 51 -18.77 -29.11 -26.62
N TYR A 52 -17.95 -29.48 -25.63
CA TYR A 52 -16.60 -28.94 -25.41
C TYR A 52 -15.57 -29.22 -26.52
N ASN A 53 -15.88 -30.12 -27.45
CA ASN A 53 -15.01 -30.43 -28.58
C ASN A 53 -15.48 -29.78 -29.90
N ASP A 54 -16.65 -29.14 -29.90
CA ASP A 54 -17.29 -28.54 -31.06
C ASP A 54 -18.06 -27.28 -30.68
N TYR A 55 -17.32 -26.18 -30.57
CA TYR A 55 -17.84 -24.85 -30.28
C TYR A 55 -17.14 -23.79 -31.12
N VAL A 56 -17.84 -22.67 -31.31
CA VAL A 56 -17.30 -21.44 -31.89
C VAL A 56 -17.18 -20.37 -30.82
N THR A 57 -16.27 -19.43 -31.01
CA THR A 57 -16.07 -18.32 -30.08
C THR A 57 -16.74 -17.05 -30.58
N ILE A 58 -17.47 -16.36 -29.70
CA ILE A 58 -18.02 -15.04 -29.97
C ILE A 58 -17.38 -14.04 -29.01
N GLY A 59 -16.72 -13.02 -29.56
CA GLY A 59 -16.14 -11.92 -28.78
C GLY A 59 -17.08 -10.72 -28.62
N GLU A 60 -16.64 -9.69 -27.91
CA GLU A 60 -17.39 -8.43 -27.72
C GLU A 60 -17.75 -7.76 -29.05
N ASN A 61 -16.83 -7.74 -30.02
CA ASN A 61 -17.06 -7.16 -31.33
C ASN A 61 -18.11 -7.94 -32.15
N ASP A 62 -18.20 -9.25 -31.94
CA ASP A 62 -19.18 -10.08 -32.63
C ASP A 62 -20.57 -9.93 -32.02
N LEU A 63 -20.66 -9.81 -30.68
CA LEU A 63 -21.92 -9.48 -29.99
C LEU A 63 -22.55 -8.18 -30.55
N VAL A 64 -21.73 -7.16 -30.81
CA VAL A 64 -22.20 -5.90 -31.42
C VAL A 64 -22.76 -6.12 -32.83
N LYS A 65 -22.18 -7.04 -33.62
CA LYS A 65 -22.71 -7.39 -34.95
C LYS A 65 -24.05 -8.12 -34.88
N PHE A 66 -24.36 -8.76 -33.74
CA PHE A 66 -25.65 -9.40 -33.46
C PHE A 66 -26.63 -8.48 -32.73
N ASP A 67 -26.47 -7.16 -32.84
CA ASP A 67 -27.32 -6.14 -32.21
C ASP A 67 -27.37 -6.20 -30.66
N VAL A 68 -26.38 -6.84 -30.04
CA VAL A 68 -26.23 -6.83 -28.58
C VAL A 68 -25.55 -5.52 -28.17
N LYS A 69 -26.16 -4.81 -27.20
CA LYS A 69 -25.54 -3.61 -26.64
C LYS A 69 -24.20 -3.97 -25.99
N PRO A 70 -23.11 -3.21 -26.24
CA PRO A 70 -21.78 -3.49 -25.67
C PRO A 70 -21.68 -3.06 -24.20
N THR A 71 -22.59 -3.55 -23.38
CA THR A 71 -22.70 -3.26 -21.96
C THR A 71 -22.90 -4.55 -21.17
N LEU A 72 -22.60 -4.51 -19.87
CA LEU A 72 -22.74 -5.69 -19.02
C LEU A 72 -24.20 -6.18 -18.99
N THR A 73 -25.16 -5.26 -18.95
CA THR A 73 -26.59 -5.59 -19.08
C THR A 73 -26.90 -6.31 -20.38
N GLY A 74 -26.41 -5.79 -21.51
CA GLY A 74 -26.62 -6.41 -22.82
C GLY A 74 -26.03 -7.82 -22.90
N LEU A 75 -24.86 -8.05 -22.30
CA LEU A 75 -24.25 -9.38 -22.19
C LEU A 75 -25.14 -10.33 -21.36
N LEU A 76 -25.61 -9.90 -20.19
CA LEU A 76 -26.44 -10.71 -19.31
C LEU A 76 -27.78 -11.08 -19.97
N ASP A 77 -28.40 -10.13 -20.67
CA ASP A 77 -29.63 -10.36 -21.45
C ASP A 77 -29.40 -11.37 -22.58
N PHE A 78 -28.29 -11.24 -23.31
CA PHE A 78 -27.92 -12.17 -24.37
C PHE A 78 -27.72 -13.60 -23.83
N ILE A 79 -27.01 -13.75 -22.71
CA ILE A 79 -26.77 -15.05 -22.09
C ILE A 79 -28.08 -15.67 -21.61
N LYS A 80 -28.94 -14.89 -20.97
CA LYS A 80 -30.24 -15.36 -20.49
C LYS A 80 -31.14 -15.84 -21.63
N GLY A 81 -31.09 -15.19 -22.79
CA GLY A 81 -31.82 -15.60 -23.98
C GLY A 81 -31.26 -16.84 -24.69
N ASN A 82 -29.98 -17.17 -24.50
CA ASN A 82 -29.27 -18.20 -25.25
C ASN A 82 -28.58 -19.26 -24.36
N LYS A 83 -29.03 -19.41 -23.10
CA LYS A 83 -28.35 -20.19 -22.06
C LYS A 83 -28.03 -21.63 -22.44
N GLU A 84 -28.88 -22.26 -23.26
CA GLU A 84 -28.70 -23.66 -23.70
C GLU A 84 -27.57 -23.84 -24.72
N SER A 85 -27.24 -22.78 -25.48
CA SER A 85 -26.25 -22.83 -26.56
C SER A 85 -24.85 -22.37 -26.12
N ILE A 86 -24.74 -21.72 -24.97
CA ILE A 86 -23.49 -21.17 -24.46
C ILE A 86 -22.89 -22.16 -23.45
N LEU A 87 -21.69 -22.65 -23.74
CA LEU A 87 -20.98 -23.61 -22.89
C LEU A 87 -20.27 -22.94 -21.71
N GLY A 88 -19.89 -21.67 -21.87
CA GLY A 88 -19.06 -20.95 -20.93
C GLY A 88 -18.42 -19.72 -21.54
N PHE A 89 -17.50 -19.12 -20.80
CA PHE A 89 -16.65 -18.04 -21.30
C PHE A 89 -15.17 -18.39 -21.15
N LEU A 90 -14.36 -17.85 -22.04
CA LEU A 90 -12.97 -18.19 -22.27
C LEU A 90 -12.07 -17.01 -21.89
N ASP A 91 -10.77 -17.31 -21.85
CA ASP A 91 -9.72 -16.31 -21.75
C ASP A 91 -9.71 -15.35 -22.96
N CYS A 92 -9.53 -14.08 -22.64
CA CYS A 92 -9.55 -12.97 -23.58
C CYS A 92 -8.16 -12.40 -23.79
N GLU A 93 -7.41 -12.22 -22.71
CA GLU A 93 -6.13 -11.51 -22.72
C GLU A 93 -5.19 -12.10 -21.65
N TYR A 94 -3.91 -12.25 -22.00
CA TYR A 94 -2.85 -12.62 -21.08
C TYR A 94 -1.90 -11.44 -20.85
N ILE A 95 -1.84 -10.97 -19.60
CA ILE A 95 -0.90 -9.93 -19.15
C ILE A 95 0.36 -10.63 -18.66
N SER A 96 1.39 -10.65 -19.51
CA SER A 96 2.62 -11.40 -19.30
C SER A 96 3.44 -10.94 -18.09
N GLU A 97 3.40 -9.64 -17.79
CA GLU A 97 4.16 -8.98 -16.74
C GLU A 97 3.68 -9.42 -15.34
N GLU A 98 2.37 -9.60 -15.21
CA GLU A 98 1.69 -9.96 -13.96
C GLU A 98 1.27 -11.44 -13.93
N GLY A 99 1.48 -12.17 -15.03
CA GLY A 99 1.00 -13.53 -15.20
C GLY A 99 -0.52 -13.64 -15.00
N ASN A 100 -1.28 -12.63 -15.43
CA ASN A 100 -2.73 -12.59 -15.23
C ASN A 100 -3.44 -12.97 -16.54
N VAL A 101 -4.42 -13.86 -16.45
CA VAL A 101 -5.32 -14.22 -17.56
C VAL A 101 -6.68 -13.58 -17.31
N ILE A 102 -7.11 -12.69 -18.18
CA ILE A 102 -8.40 -11.97 -18.09
C ILE A 102 -9.47 -12.74 -18.85
N TYR A 103 -10.62 -12.94 -18.21
CA TYR A 103 -11.78 -13.59 -18.79
C TYR A 103 -12.94 -12.62 -19.07
N LEU A 104 -13.11 -11.62 -18.21
CA LEU A 104 -14.13 -10.59 -18.36
C LEU A 104 -13.56 -9.26 -17.88
N ASN A 105 -13.80 -8.19 -18.63
CA ASN A 105 -13.55 -6.82 -18.19
C ASN A 105 -14.73 -5.93 -18.58
N CYS A 106 -15.34 -5.33 -17.57
CA CYS A 106 -16.38 -4.31 -17.72
C CYS A 106 -15.96 -3.06 -16.94
N GLY A 107 -16.35 -1.88 -17.42
CA GLY A 107 -16.09 -0.68 -16.64
C GLY A 107 -16.81 0.57 -17.12
N LYS A 108 -16.85 1.56 -16.24
CA LYS A 108 -17.35 2.90 -16.54
C LYS A 108 -16.44 3.94 -15.92
N LYS A 109 -16.11 4.97 -16.71
CA LYS A 109 -15.38 6.16 -16.28
C LYS A 109 -16.35 7.33 -16.11
N ASN A 110 -15.95 8.33 -15.32
CA ASN A 110 -16.66 9.57 -15.04
C ASN A 110 -18.07 9.34 -14.47
N LEU A 111 -18.15 8.59 -13.36
CA LEU A 111 -19.43 8.24 -12.72
C LEU A 111 -20.02 9.38 -11.90
N SER A 112 -19.19 10.06 -11.13
CA SER A 112 -19.53 11.24 -10.34
C SER A 112 -18.32 12.16 -10.20
N GLU A 113 -18.48 13.31 -9.54
CA GLU A 113 -17.37 14.23 -9.25
C GLU A 113 -16.25 13.55 -8.44
N ASN A 114 -16.62 12.63 -7.56
CA ASN A 114 -15.70 11.95 -6.65
C ASN A 114 -15.34 10.53 -7.12
N ILE A 115 -16.19 9.84 -7.87
CA ILE A 115 -15.93 8.48 -8.38
C ILE A 115 -15.48 8.58 -9.84
N TYR A 116 -14.18 8.38 -10.06
CA TYR A 116 -13.56 8.47 -11.37
C TYR A 116 -13.88 7.25 -12.22
N SER A 117 -13.76 6.05 -11.67
CA SER A 117 -14.06 4.82 -12.41
C SER A 117 -14.51 3.68 -11.50
N ILE A 118 -15.30 2.78 -12.07
CA ILE A 118 -15.59 1.47 -11.52
C ILE A 118 -15.32 0.46 -12.64
N SER A 119 -14.53 -0.56 -12.35
CA SER A 119 -14.35 -1.72 -13.22
C SER A 119 -14.63 -3.02 -12.47
N VAL A 120 -15.18 -3.97 -13.22
CA VAL A 120 -15.48 -5.33 -12.77
C VAL A 120 -14.69 -6.27 -13.67
N MET A 121 -13.84 -7.09 -13.07
CA MET A 121 -12.92 -7.96 -13.80
C MET A 121 -12.98 -9.39 -13.25
N ILE A 122 -12.97 -10.37 -14.15
CA ILE A 122 -12.70 -11.77 -13.79
C ILE A 122 -11.33 -12.11 -14.34
N LEU A 123 -10.41 -12.47 -13.45
CA LEU A 123 -9.06 -12.88 -13.84
C LEU A 123 -8.59 -14.10 -13.05
N ALA A 124 -7.66 -14.84 -13.63
CA ALA A 124 -6.85 -15.83 -12.94
C ALA A 124 -5.42 -15.31 -12.85
N SER A 125 -4.87 -15.19 -11.63
CA SER A 125 -3.48 -14.78 -11.43
C SER A 125 -2.58 -16.00 -11.26
N MET A 126 -1.59 -16.13 -12.13
CA MET A 126 -0.55 -17.17 -12.04
C MET A 126 0.50 -16.84 -10.98
N GLN A 127 0.66 -15.55 -10.61
CA GLN A 127 1.70 -15.07 -9.68
C GLN A 127 1.31 -15.13 -8.20
N GLN A 128 0.03 -14.93 -7.85
CA GLN A 128 -0.44 -14.63 -6.48
C GLN A 128 -0.22 -15.71 -5.38
N ARG A 129 0.48 -16.83 -5.64
CA ARG A 129 0.77 -17.86 -4.61
C ARG A 129 2.18 -18.48 -4.63
N GLY A 130 3.15 -17.88 -5.32
CA GLY A 130 4.55 -18.36 -5.26
C GLY A 130 4.83 -19.67 -6.03
N PHE A 131 3.95 -20.03 -6.97
CA PHE A 131 4.05 -21.26 -7.76
C PHE A 131 4.82 -21.12 -9.08
N PHE A 132 5.36 -19.92 -9.39
CA PHE A 132 6.18 -19.67 -10.58
C PHE A 132 7.41 -20.60 -10.70
N LEU A 133 7.81 -21.25 -9.60
CA LEU A 133 8.95 -22.18 -9.56
C LEU A 133 8.56 -23.67 -9.70
N GLN A 134 7.27 -24.02 -9.82
CA GLN A 134 6.85 -25.42 -9.95
C GLN A 134 6.72 -25.84 -11.42
N GLN A 135 7.28 -27.00 -11.78
CA GLN A 135 7.27 -27.55 -13.15
C GLN A 135 5.86 -27.88 -13.68
N GLU A 136 4.86 -28.00 -12.81
CA GLU A 136 3.46 -28.22 -13.17
C GLU A 136 2.60 -27.06 -12.65
N HIS A 137 2.06 -26.25 -13.56
CA HIS A 137 1.09 -25.21 -13.21
C HIS A 137 -0.24 -25.86 -12.83
N LYS A 138 -0.65 -25.78 -11.56
CA LYS A 138 -2.01 -26.19 -11.16
C LYS A 138 -3.00 -25.10 -11.58
N TYR A 139 -4.11 -25.48 -12.23
CA TYR A 139 -5.19 -24.57 -12.58
C TYR A 139 -5.65 -23.79 -11.33
N TYR A 140 -5.47 -22.47 -11.35
CA TYR A 140 -5.82 -21.56 -10.27
C TYR A 140 -7.25 -21.03 -10.45
N GLY A 141 -7.99 -20.92 -9.35
CA GLY A 141 -9.39 -20.48 -9.38
C GLY A 141 -9.55 -19.07 -9.94
N LEU A 142 -10.65 -18.87 -10.68
CA LEU A 142 -11.08 -17.56 -11.15
C LEU A 142 -11.41 -16.65 -9.97
N GLN A 143 -11.01 -15.39 -10.05
CA GLN A 143 -11.26 -14.39 -9.04
C GLN A 143 -11.99 -13.20 -9.64
N LEU A 144 -12.99 -12.73 -8.90
CA LEU A 144 -13.76 -11.54 -9.21
C LEU A 144 -13.17 -10.33 -8.50
N TYR A 145 -12.86 -9.30 -9.27
CA TYR A 145 -12.34 -8.03 -8.80
C TYR A 145 -13.34 -6.92 -9.11
N ILE A 146 -13.61 -6.09 -8.09
CA ILE A 146 -14.30 -4.80 -8.24
C ILE A 146 -13.28 -3.72 -7.90
N ILE A 147 -12.85 -2.96 -8.90
CA ILE A 147 -11.88 -1.89 -8.74
C ILE A 147 -12.63 -0.57 -8.79
N ILE A 148 -12.47 0.23 -7.73
CA ILE A 148 -13.14 1.52 -7.60
C ILE A 148 -12.10 2.61 -7.41
N GLU A 149 -12.03 3.53 -8.36
CA GLU A 149 -11.15 4.69 -8.30
C GLU A 149 -11.95 5.92 -7.86
N SER A 150 -11.64 6.43 -6.67
CA SER A 150 -12.33 7.59 -6.09
C SER A 150 -11.35 8.60 -5.50
N ARG A 151 -11.66 9.89 -5.68
CA ARG A 151 -10.92 11.03 -5.10
C ARG A 151 -11.13 11.17 -3.60
N LYS A 152 -12.32 10.82 -3.10
CA LYS A 152 -12.70 10.96 -1.70
C LYS A 152 -13.19 9.62 -1.17
N PRO A 153 -12.61 9.11 -0.08
CA PRO A 153 -13.02 7.82 0.46
C PRO A 153 -14.42 7.87 1.10
N ASN A 154 -14.92 9.05 1.47
CA ASN A 154 -16.18 9.25 2.19
C ASN A 154 -17.32 9.75 1.28
N ASP A 155 -17.43 9.22 0.06
CA ASP A 155 -18.49 9.60 -0.87
C ASP A 155 -19.79 8.81 -0.59
N ASN A 156 -20.93 9.49 -0.59
CA ASN A 156 -22.22 8.85 -0.28
C ASN A 156 -22.61 7.78 -1.29
N LEU A 157 -22.38 8.01 -2.59
CA LEU A 157 -22.70 7.01 -3.63
C LEU A 157 -21.79 5.80 -3.52
N LEU A 158 -20.53 6.01 -3.12
CA LEU A 158 -19.61 4.91 -2.83
C LEU A 158 -20.11 4.05 -1.66
N PHE A 159 -20.56 4.68 -0.58
CA PHE A 159 -21.11 3.96 0.57
C PHE A 159 -22.39 3.20 0.23
N GLU A 160 -23.28 3.80 -0.54
CA GLU A 160 -24.50 3.13 -1.03
C GLU A 160 -24.16 1.91 -1.88
N LEU A 161 -23.19 2.03 -2.80
CA LEU A 161 -22.73 0.89 -3.61
C LEU A 161 -22.16 -0.25 -2.75
N LEU A 162 -21.27 0.06 -1.81
CA LEU A 162 -20.70 -0.97 -0.93
C LEU A 162 -21.79 -1.64 -0.08
N LYS A 163 -22.78 -0.88 0.38
CA LYS A 163 -23.92 -1.41 1.13
C LYS A 163 -24.78 -2.35 0.29
N GLU A 164 -25.09 -1.98 -0.96
CA GLU A 164 -25.84 -2.84 -1.89
C GLU A 164 -25.08 -4.12 -2.24
N LEU A 165 -23.75 -4.06 -2.30
CA LEU A 165 -22.88 -5.23 -2.46
C LEU A 165 -22.71 -6.05 -1.17
N ASN A 166 -23.37 -5.67 -0.08
CA ASN A 166 -23.23 -6.28 1.24
C ASN A 166 -21.77 -6.32 1.74
N ILE A 167 -20.98 -5.32 1.35
CA ILE A 167 -19.58 -5.15 1.76
C ILE A 167 -19.55 -4.26 2.99
N ASP A 168 -19.02 -4.79 4.09
CA ASP A 168 -18.80 -4.00 5.30
C ASP A 168 -17.72 -2.94 5.07
N TRP A 169 -18.16 -1.72 4.79
CA TRP A 169 -17.31 -0.58 4.53
C TRP A 169 -16.46 -0.21 5.76
N GLU A 170 -16.93 -0.49 6.99
CA GLU A 170 -16.19 -0.21 8.22
C GLU A 170 -14.92 -1.07 8.27
N VAL A 171 -15.01 -2.33 7.84
CA VAL A 171 -13.87 -3.25 7.74
C VAL A 171 -12.85 -2.76 6.71
N ILE A 172 -13.30 -2.20 5.58
CA ILE A 172 -12.39 -1.63 4.57
C ILE A 172 -11.65 -0.41 5.14
N PHE A 173 -12.36 0.49 5.82
CA PHE A 173 -11.74 1.64 6.47
C PHE A 173 -10.81 1.25 7.62
N PHE A 174 -11.18 0.25 8.41
CA PHE A 174 -10.34 -0.29 9.48
C PHE A 174 -9.06 -0.90 8.92
N ARG A 175 -9.16 -1.72 7.85
CA ARG A 175 -7.99 -2.26 7.13
C ARG A 175 -7.14 -1.17 6.52
N ARG A 176 -7.73 -0.10 5.95
CA ARG A 176 -6.98 1.08 5.50
C ARG A 176 -6.29 1.78 6.65
N LYS A 177 -6.96 2.02 7.78
CA LYS A 177 -6.37 2.67 8.97
C LYS A 177 -5.23 1.84 9.57
N LEU A 178 -5.34 0.51 9.51
CA LEU A 178 -4.28 -0.41 9.90
C LEU A 178 -3.13 -0.50 8.88
N ALA A 179 -3.43 -0.44 7.57
CA ALA A 179 -2.43 -0.33 6.51
C ALA A 179 -1.75 1.06 6.48
N ILE A 180 -2.40 2.07 7.07
CA ILE A 180 -1.88 3.40 7.38
C ILE A 180 -1.06 3.39 8.70
N HIS A 181 -0.88 2.25 9.37
CA HIS A 181 0.24 2.13 10.30
C HIS A 181 1.51 2.09 9.49
N ASP A 182 2.19 3.26 9.47
CA ASP A 182 3.45 3.55 8.81
C ASP A 182 4.33 2.29 8.79
N TRP A 183 4.45 1.64 7.63
CA TRP A 183 5.22 0.39 7.51
C TRP A 183 6.64 0.61 8.04
N THR A 184 7.13 1.84 7.94
CA THR A 184 8.36 2.32 8.58
C THR A 184 8.34 2.16 10.10
N GLU A 185 7.26 2.55 10.78
CA GLU A 185 7.08 2.38 12.22
C GLU A 185 7.14 0.89 12.58
N ILE A 186 6.36 0.05 11.88
CA ILE A 186 6.32 -1.40 12.13
C ILE A 186 7.70 -2.05 11.90
N GLU A 187 8.33 -1.77 10.77
CA GLU A 187 9.65 -2.30 10.41
C GLU A 187 10.75 -1.85 11.38
N CYS A 188 10.70 -0.59 11.82
CA CYS A 188 11.68 -0.05 12.75
C CYS A 188 11.44 -0.52 14.20
N GLU A 189 10.20 -0.82 14.60
CA GLU A 189 9.91 -1.42 15.91
C GLU A 189 10.29 -2.90 15.94
N ASN A 190 10.12 -3.62 14.83
CA ASN A 190 10.45 -5.04 14.72
C ASN A 190 11.97 -5.27 14.57
N ASN A 191 12.69 -4.38 13.90
CA ASN A 191 14.12 -4.56 13.61
C ASN A 191 14.94 -3.30 13.94
N SER A 192 15.86 -3.42 14.90
CA SER A 192 16.73 -2.32 15.33
C SER A 192 17.69 -1.84 14.25
N GLU A 193 18.10 -2.70 13.30
CA GLU A 193 18.95 -2.28 12.17
C GLU A 193 18.15 -1.47 11.13
N ASN A 194 16.84 -1.74 10.98
CA ASN A 194 15.95 -0.90 10.17
C ASN A 194 15.78 0.47 10.82
N LEU A 195 15.55 0.52 12.14
CA LEU A 195 15.53 1.78 12.90
C LEU A 195 16.83 2.57 12.75
N LYS A 196 17.98 1.90 12.79
CA LYS A 196 19.31 2.51 12.60
C LYS A 196 19.48 3.14 11.24
N SER A 197 19.09 2.41 10.20
CA SER A 197 19.17 2.87 8.83
C SER A 197 18.24 4.06 8.61
N PHE A 198 17.02 3.98 9.15
CA PHE A 198 16.05 5.07 9.13
C PHE A 198 16.60 6.34 9.80
N LEU A 199 17.13 6.24 11.03
CA LEU A 199 17.63 7.39 11.77
C LEU A 199 18.82 8.05 11.07
N ARG A 200 19.72 7.27 10.46
CA ARG A 200 20.86 7.80 9.69
C ARG A 200 20.43 8.52 8.42
N ALA A 201 19.48 7.94 7.69
CA ALA A 201 18.99 8.53 6.45
C ALA A 201 18.24 9.85 6.71
N LYS A 202 17.53 9.93 7.83
CA LYS A 202 16.68 11.08 8.15
C LYS A 202 17.41 12.21 8.90
N PHE A 203 18.40 11.89 9.72
CA PHE A 203 19.12 12.83 10.58
C PHE A 203 20.62 12.78 10.28
N ASP A 204 21.02 13.42 9.19
CA ASP A 204 22.39 13.40 8.65
C ASP A 204 23.45 14.00 9.59
N THR A 205 23.07 14.93 10.47
CA THR A 205 24.00 15.49 11.47
C THR A 205 24.35 14.52 12.60
N LEU A 206 23.56 13.46 12.83
CA LEU A 206 23.82 12.46 13.88
C LEU A 206 24.85 11.44 13.38
N ASN A 207 25.95 11.29 14.11
CA ASN A 207 27.02 10.38 13.70
C ASN A 207 26.70 8.90 14.06
N TYR A 208 27.57 7.98 13.64
CA TYR A 208 27.43 6.54 13.90
C TYR A 208 27.21 6.21 15.39
N PHE A 209 27.95 6.87 16.28
CA PHE A 209 27.90 6.64 17.72
C PHE A 209 26.63 7.21 18.35
N ASP A 210 26.19 8.39 17.89
CA ASP A 210 24.95 9.05 18.31
C ASP A 210 23.74 8.13 18.06
N VAL A 211 23.62 7.62 16.84
CA VAL A 211 22.51 6.71 16.46
C VAL A 211 22.55 5.40 17.25
N ASN A 212 23.73 4.83 17.47
CA ASN A 212 23.87 3.61 18.26
C ASN A 212 23.51 3.83 19.74
N ASN A 213 23.84 4.98 20.32
CA ASN A 213 23.46 5.32 21.69
C ASN A 213 21.94 5.48 21.83
N ILE A 214 21.28 6.10 20.83
CA ILE A 214 19.81 6.18 20.78
C ILE A 214 19.20 4.78 20.74
N ILE A 215 19.65 3.92 19.82
CA ILE A 215 19.11 2.55 19.68
C ILE A 215 19.31 1.74 20.95
N ARG A 216 20.50 1.79 21.55
CA ARG A 216 20.79 1.08 22.79
C ARG A 216 19.81 1.48 23.89
N LEU A 217 19.49 2.77 24.01
CA LEU A 217 18.53 3.27 24.99
C LEU A 217 17.10 2.82 24.68
N ILE A 218 16.67 2.91 23.41
CA ILE A 218 15.36 2.49 22.94
C ILE A 218 15.13 1.01 23.18
N VAL A 219 16.07 0.15 22.77
CA VAL A 219 15.99 -1.32 22.94
C VAL A 219 16.01 -1.70 24.42
N LYS A 220 16.92 -1.12 25.22
CA LYS A 220 17.01 -1.39 26.67
C LYS A 220 15.71 -1.06 27.41
N ASN A 221 14.99 -0.05 26.94
CA ASN A 221 13.77 0.43 27.59
C ASN A 221 12.48 0.03 26.86
N GLN A 222 12.56 -0.72 25.75
CA GLN A 222 11.42 -1.07 24.90
C GLN A 222 10.52 0.15 24.65
N LEU A 223 11.12 1.20 24.09
CA LEU A 223 10.41 2.44 23.74
C LEU A 223 9.91 2.36 22.30
N PRO A 224 8.73 2.92 21.99
CA PRO A 224 8.17 2.86 20.64
C PRO A 224 8.97 3.71 19.66
N PHE A 225 8.86 3.42 18.37
CA PHE A 225 9.55 4.13 17.28
C PHE A 225 9.32 5.64 17.34
N LYS A 226 8.10 6.07 17.68
CA LYS A 226 7.75 7.49 17.83
C LYS A 226 8.65 8.21 18.83
N VAL A 227 9.06 7.54 19.91
CA VAL A 227 10.02 8.08 20.89
C VAL A 227 11.40 8.17 20.25
N ALA A 228 11.87 7.12 19.56
CA ALA A 228 13.17 7.13 18.88
C ALA A 228 13.29 8.26 17.85
N ASN A 229 12.27 8.43 17.00
CA ASN A 229 12.21 9.48 15.99
C ASN A 229 12.16 10.89 16.62
N LYS A 230 11.39 11.08 17.71
CA LYS A 230 11.33 12.37 18.42
C LYS A 230 12.63 12.69 19.16
N MET A 231 13.25 11.70 19.81
CA MET A 231 14.57 11.83 20.44
C MET A 231 15.62 12.28 19.44
N ALA A 232 15.71 11.59 18.30
CA ALA A 232 16.67 11.90 17.25
C ALA A 232 16.42 13.30 16.67
N SER A 233 15.16 13.71 16.50
CA SER A 233 14.80 15.08 16.08
C SER A 233 15.27 16.16 17.06
N LEU A 234 15.15 15.95 18.37
CA LEU A 234 15.62 16.90 19.39
C LEU A 234 17.15 17.03 19.36
N LEU A 235 17.85 15.90 19.30
CA LEU A 235 19.33 15.86 19.26
C LEU A 235 19.88 16.43 17.97
N TYR A 236 19.20 16.16 16.84
CA TYR A 236 19.50 16.73 15.54
C TYR A 236 19.45 18.26 15.60
N LYS A 237 18.34 18.84 16.09
CA LYS A 237 18.17 20.30 16.22
C LYS A 237 19.28 20.91 17.08
N MET A 238 19.57 20.30 18.24
CA MET A 238 20.63 20.73 19.13
C MET A 238 22.01 20.75 18.46
N LYS A 239 22.35 19.71 17.68
CA LYS A 239 23.64 19.63 16.99
C LYS A 239 23.72 20.62 15.83
N SER A 240 22.64 20.80 15.08
CA SER A 240 22.53 21.82 14.03
C SER A 240 22.73 23.23 14.59
N GLU A 241 22.08 23.60 15.70
CA GLU A 241 22.23 24.94 16.26
C GLU A 241 23.61 25.20 16.87
N ARG A 242 24.23 24.18 17.48
CA ARG A 242 25.63 24.27 17.91
C ARG A 242 26.56 24.52 16.72
N SER A 243 26.33 23.85 15.59
CA SER A 243 27.11 24.07 14.37
C SER A 243 26.95 25.49 13.82
N ILE A 244 25.73 26.07 13.87
CA ILE A 244 25.45 27.43 13.42
C ILE A 244 26.13 28.47 14.32
N ARG A 245 25.95 28.38 15.65
CA ARG A 245 26.58 29.30 16.62
C ARG A 245 28.10 29.31 16.52
N PHE A 246 28.71 28.18 16.16
CA PHE A 246 30.15 28.09 15.98
C PHE A 246 30.63 28.77 14.69
N HIS A 247 29.87 28.62 13.59
CA HIS A 247 30.15 29.35 12.35
C HIS A 247 30.06 30.86 12.59
N GLU A 248 29.04 31.33 13.29
CA GLU A 248 28.88 32.75 13.64
C GLU A 248 30.04 33.30 14.49
N ARG A 249 30.59 32.51 15.42
CA ARG A 249 31.77 32.88 16.22
C ARG A 249 33.06 32.95 15.39
N LYS A 250 33.26 32.00 14.47
CA LYS A 250 34.41 32.03 13.55
C LYS A 250 34.42 33.24 12.62
N PHE A 251 33.26 33.83 12.31
CA PHE A 251 33.19 35.08 11.54
C PHE A 251 33.48 36.35 12.37
N GLN A 252 33.49 36.26 13.70
CA GLN A 252 33.72 37.38 14.61
C GLN A 252 35.15 37.43 15.19
N GLU A 253 35.89 36.32 15.19
CA GLU A 253 37.27 36.25 15.67
C GLU A 253 38.30 36.34 14.53
N ASN A 254 39.40 37.07 14.76
CA ASN A 254 40.44 37.40 13.78
C ASN A 254 41.03 36.15 13.10
N PRO A 255 41.33 36.17 11.79
CA PRO A 255 41.77 35.00 11.03
C PRO A 255 43.23 34.55 11.29
N TYR A 256 43.87 35.03 12.35
CA TYR A 256 45.28 34.77 12.67
C TYR A 256 45.48 34.42 14.15
N GLU A 257 44.76 33.43 14.68
CA GLU A 257 45.22 32.67 15.84
C GLU A 257 44.91 31.16 15.67
N ASP A 258 46.01 30.41 15.55
CA ASP A 258 46.27 29.00 15.85
C ASP A 258 45.61 27.83 15.08
N ASP A 259 46.50 27.19 14.30
CA ASP A 259 46.48 25.89 13.62
C ASP A 259 46.27 24.65 14.53
N GLN A 260 45.38 24.66 15.53
CA GLN A 260 45.13 23.47 16.37
C GLN A 260 43.66 23.06 16.60
N VAL A 261 42.70 23.65 15.89
CA VAL A 261 41.28 23.23 16.00
C VAL A 261 40.72 22.81 14.64
N GLN A 262 41.39 21.85 13.99
CA GLN A 262 40.77 20.99 12.97
C GLN A 262 40.38 19.65 13.62
N GLN A 263 39.38 19.68 14.50
CA GLN A 263 38.51 18.53 14.67
C GLN A 263 37.22 18.88 13.95
N ASP A 264 36.90 18.16 12.87
CA ASP A 264 35.61 18.26 12.20
C ASP A 264 34.50 18.08 13.24
N GLU A 265 33.86 19.17 13.71
CA GLU A 265 32.90 19.11 14.84
C GLU A 265 31.61 18.35 14.51
N TYR A 266 31.38 18.00 13.24
CA TYR A 266 30.40 16.96 12.85
C TYR A 266 30.70 15.61 13.54
N SER A 267 31.95 15.37 13.94
CA SER A 267 32.44 14.18 14.63
C SER A 267 32.31 14.20 16.16
N ILE A 268 31.96 15.34 16.78
CA ILE A 268 31.76 15.37 18.24
C ILE A 268 30.53 14.53 18.57
N THR A 269 30.80 13.38 19.18
CA THR A 269 29.78 12.43 19.62
C THR A 269 29.04 12.98 20.82
N LEU A 270 27.72 12.92 20.77
CA LEU A 270 26.84 13.35 21.85
C LEU A 270 27.12 12.54 23.12
N LYS A 271 27.15 13.22 24.25
CA LYS A 271 27.30 12.58 25.56
C LYS A 271 26.06 11.73 25.84
N LYS A 272 26.26 10.61 26.54
CA LYS A 272 25.14 9.74 26.96
C LYS A 272 24.09 10.49 27.79
N ALA A 273 24.51 11.51 28.55
CA ALA A 273 23.61 12.38 29.32
C ALA A 273 22.65 13.20 28.44
N GLU A 274 23.11 13.64 27.25
CA GLU A 274 22.29 14.38 26.28
C GLU A 274 21.23 13.45 25.65
N VAL A 275 21.64 12.24 25.28
CA VAL A 275 20.72 11.21 24.77
C VAL A 275 19.68 10.83 25.83
N ALA A 276 20.09 10.76 27.10
CA ALA A 276 19.20 10.49 28.23
C ALA A 276 18.19 11.63 28.49
N ALA A 277 18.63 12.88 28.39
CA ALA A 277 17.78 14.07 28.49
C ALA A 277 16.73 14.10 27.36
N ALA A 278 17.16 13.90 26.12
CA ALA A 278 16.26 13.82 24.97
C ALA A 278 15.23 12.69 25.09
N ALA A 279 15.62 11.54 25.67
CA ALA A 279 14.70 10.44 25.93
C ALA A 279 13.56 10.81 26.87
N LYS A 280 13.87 11.50 27.98
CA LYS A 280 12.85 11.94 28.93
C LYS A 280 11.93 12.98 28.33
N LEU A 281 12.48 13.97 27.61
CA LEU A 281 11.67 15.00 26.94
C LEU A 281 10.76 14.40 25.87
N ALA A 282 11.28 13.47 25.06
CA ALA A 282 10.49 12.77 24.05
C ALA A 282 9.35 11.94 24.67
N CYS A 283 9.63 11.20 25.76
CA CYS A 283 8.59 10.45 26.47
C CYS A 283 7.55 11.38 27.11
N ALA A 284 7.97 12.49 27.73
CA ALA A 284 7.06 13.47 28.32
C ALA A 284 6.17 14.13 27.25
N TYR A 285 6.75 14.54 26.13
CA TYR A 285 6.02 15.13 25.00
C TYR A 285 4.97 14.19 24.41
N LEU A 286 5.28 12.89 24.35
CA LEU A 286 4.38 11.86 23.83
C LEU A 286 3.43 11.28 24.89
N GLY A 287 3.44 11.80 26.12
CA GLY A 287 2.56 11.34 27.21
C GLY A 287 2.89 9.95 27.76
N ILE A 288 4.10 9.42 27.51
CA ILE A 288 4.51 8.08 27.93
C ILE A 288 5.08 8.13 29.34
N GLN A 289 4.31 7.63 30.31
CA GLN A 289 4.71 7.56 31.73
C GLN A 289 5.56 6.31 32.04
N LYS A 290 6.72 6.16 31.36
CA LYS A 290 7.65 5.04 31.61
C LYS A 290 8.92 5.56 32.29
N LYS A 291 9.32 4.94 33.42
CA LYS A 291 10.61 5.23 34.06
C LYS A 291 11.74 4.65 33.20
N ILE A 292 12.47 5.53 32.53
CA ILE A 292 13.61 5.16 31.66
C ILE A 292 14.81 4.77 32.52
N LYS A 293 15.41 3.61 32.23
CA LYS A 293 16.63 3.09 32.86
C LYS A 293 17.86 3.58 32.08
N PHE A 294 18.65 4.42 32.72
CA PHE A 294 19.93 4.92 32.19
C PHE A 294 21.10 4.02 32.62
N ASP A 295 22.28 4.25 32.04
CA ASP A 295 23.51 3.60 32.50
C ASP A 295 23.99 4.25 33.81
N ARG A 296 24.67 3.47 34.67
CA ARG A 296 25.04 3.89 36.04
C ARG A 296 26.09 5.00 36.08
N ASP A 297 26.78 5.24 34.97
CA ASP A 297 27.82 6.23 34.76
C ASP A 297 27.28 7.65 34.46
N ILE A 298 25.96 7.83 34.39
CA ILE A 298 25.34 9.11 34.02
C ILE A 298 24.83 9.85 35.26
N SER A 299 25.32 11.07 35.48
CA SER A 299 24.88 11.93 36.58
C SER A 299 23.49 12.54 36.30
N VAL A 300 22.58 12.46 37.26
CA VAL A 300 21.24 13.05 37.16
C VAL A 300 21.29 14.57 36.97
N ASN A 301 22.27 15.24 37.58
CA ASN A 301 22.45 16.69 37.46
C ASN A 301 22.85 17.10 36.04
N GLU A 302 23.63 16.28 35.33
CA GLU A 302 23.98 16.53 33.93
C GLU A 302 22.77 16.35 33.02
N ILE A 303 21.94 15.33 33.27
CA ILE A 303 20.70 15.12 32.51
C ILE A 303 19.78 16.35 32.64
N LEU A 304 19.57 16.86 33.86
CA LEU A 304 18.73 18.05 34.09
C LEU A 304 19.28 19.31 33.40
N LYS A 305 20.61 19.48 33.38
CA LYS A 305 21.26 20.59 32.67
C LYS A 305 20.97 20.52 31.17
N TYR A 306 21.08 19.34 30.56
CA TYR A 306 20.82 19.16 29.13
C TYR A 306 19.33 19.18 28.78
N GLU A 307 18.44 18.75 29.69
CA GLU A 307 16.99 18.95 29.52
C GLU A 307 16.64 20.44 29.42
N ALA A 308 17.23 21.27 30.28
CA ALA A 308 17.05 22.72 30.23
C ALA A 308 17.65 23.33 28.97
N GLU A 309 18.82 22.86 28.53
CA GLU A 309 19.42 23.29 27.27
C GLU A 309 18.51 22.99 26.08
N ILE A 310 18.03 21.75 25.93
CA ILE A 310 17.20 21.31 24.79
C ILE A 310 15.83 22.02 24.76
N ASN A 311 15.23 22.32 25.92
CA ASN A 311 13.96 23.05 25.98
C ASN A 311 14.08 24.53 25.58
N ASN A 312 15.29 25.11 25.68
CA ASN A 312 15.55 26.51 25.37
C ASN A 312 16.00 26.74 23.90
N LEU A 313 15.85 25.71 23.05
CA LEU A 313 16.17 25.72 21.62
C LEU A 313 14.88 25.74 20.78
#